data_AF-A0A2E5KHP9-F1
#
_entry.id   AF-A0A2E5KHP9-F1
#
_cell.length_a   1.000
_cell.length_b   1.000
_cell.length_c   1.000
_cell.angle_alpha   90.00
_cell.angle_beta   90.00
_cell.angle_gamma   90.00
#
_symmetry.space_group_name_H-M   'P 1'
#
loop_
_entity.id
_entity.type
_entity.pdbx_description
1 polymer ?
#
loop_
_entity_poly.entity_id
_entity_poly.type
_entity_poly.pdbx_seq_one_letter_code
_entity_poly.pdbx_strand_id
1 'polypeptide(L)'
;MSKFYENSIIPKEIRRDYDVYERISDLGINLGTYDEHVKDITSSGLPIATVLFHESGLVYLSGEGGGDYQMNDDPERVKHGQLAAQKIADNMLTRLHWALKCGGEGGDLNDIIYTVKALGMVVSTDVDFDSGPAVMNGFSLRWQSIFGGLGDYFDGSEDKGGYSGVHTRSAIGGFTGRFSIEPEIIVAIPPELSKEIIMNRGWIFPIDPRFKSKLKK
;
A
#
# COMPACT_ATOMS: atom_id res chain seq x y z
N MET A 1 -6.12 16.21 -8.41
CA MET A 1 -6.45 14.84 -8.85
C MET A 1 -6.11 14.63 -10.32
N SER A 2 -5.74 13.42 -10.73
CA SER A 2 -5.39 13.10 -12.12
C SER A 2 -6.63 12.97 -13.03
N LYS A 3 -6.42 13.00 -14.36
CA LYS A 3 -7.48 12.74 -15.35
C LYS A 3 -8.18 11.39 -15.14
N PHE A 4 -7.47 10.38 -14.63
CA PHE A 4 -8.01 9.04 -14.47
C PHE A 4 -8.97 8.98 -13.28
N TYR A 5 -8.58 9.55 -12.13
CA TYR A 5 -9.43 9.65 -10.96
C TYR A 5 -10.73 10.42 -11.25
N GLU A 6 -10.63 11.56 -11.94
CA GLU A 6 -11.79 12.40 -12.28
C GLU A 6 -12.79 11.69 -13.19
N ASN A 7 -12.31 10.86 -14.10
CA ASN A 7 -13.14 10.09 -15.03
C ASN A 7 -13.60 8.73 -14.47
N SER A 8 -13.23 8.40 -13.22
CA SER A 8 -13.63 7.13 -12.61
C SER A 8 -15.13 7.03 -12.39
N ILE A 9 -15.64 5.81 -12.26
CA ILE A 9 -17.07 5.52 -11.98
C ILE A 9 -17.51 5.91 -10.56
N ILE A 10 -16.58 6.37 -9.72
CA ILE A 10 -16.85 6.67 -8.31
C ILE A 10 -17.71 7.92 -8.20
N PRO A 11 -18.84 7.87 -7.45
CA PRO A 11 -19.68 9.05 -7.20
C PRO A 11 -18.86 10.20 -6.61
N LYS A 12 -19.13 11.43 -7.07
CA LYS A 12 -18.36 12.62 -6.66
C LYS A 12 -18.41 12.85 -5.15
N GLU A 13 -19.51 12.48 -4.52
CA GLU A 13 -19.80 12.64 -3.10
C GLU A 13 -18.89 11.80 -2.20
N ILE A 14 -18.30 10.72 -2.73
CA ILE A 14 -17.38 9.85 -1.98
C ILE A 14 -15.94 9.92 -2.50
N ARG A 15 -15.68 10.80 -3.46
CA ARG A 15 -14.32 11.08 -3.92
C ARG A 15 -13.59 11.90 -2.87
N ARG A 16 -12.29 11.67 -2.78
CA ARG A 16 -11.39 12.52 -2.02
C ARG A 16 -11.29 13.88 -2.69
N ASP A 17 -11.23 14.92 -1.87
CA ASP A 17 -11.14 16.32 -2.29
C ASP A 17 -9.75 16.95 -1.99
N TYR A 18 -8.80 16.14 -1.55
CA TYR A 18 -7.44 16.56 -1.18
C TYR A 18 -6.38 15.79 -1.98
N ASP A 19 -5.16 16.33 -1.99
CA ASP A 19 -4.00 15.66 -2.57
C ASP A 19 -3.34 14.73 -1.53
N VAL A 20 -3.27 13.42 -1.83
CA VAL A 20 -2.65 12.44 -0.91
C VAL A 20 -1.18 12.77 -0.62
N TYR A 21 -0.50 13.48 -1.51
CA TYR A 21 0.89 13.88 -1.31
C TYR A 21 1.06 14.93 -0.20
N GLU A 22 0.05 15.75 0.07
CA GLU A 22 0.06 16.68 1.21
C GLU A 22 0.11 15.89 2.52
N ARG A 23 -0.75 14.87 2.65
CA ARG A 23 -0.76 14.00 3.85
C ARG A 23 0.53 13.19 4.00
N ILE A 24 1.11 12.72 2.89
CA ILE A 24 2.41 12.02 2.88
C ILE A 24 3.51 12.93 3.44
N SER A 25 3.55 14.18 2.98
CA SER A 25 4.51 15.18 3.44
C SER A 25 4.31 15.50 4.92
N ASP A 26 3.09 15.77 5.35
CA ASP A 26 2.75 16.10 6.73
C ASP A 26 3.10 14.97 7.71
N LEU A 27 2.97 13.72 7.26
CA LEU A 27 3.31 12.52 8.03
C LEU A 27 4.80 12.14 7.95
N GLY A 28 5.62 12.94 7.27
CA GLY A 28 7.06 12.77 7.17
C GLY A 28 7.51 11.54 6.37
N ILE A 29 6.67 11.04 5.46
CA ILE A 29 6.99 9.86 4.65
C ILE A 29 7.91 10.26 3.50
N ASN A 30 9.12 9.74 3.49
CA ASN A 30 10.05 9.91 2.38
C ASN A 30 9.81 8.84 1.30
N LEU A 31 9.32 9.26 0.13
CA LEU A 31 9.09 8.37 -1.02
C LEU A 31 10.38 8.05 -1.79
N GLY A 32 11.53 8.64 -1.43
CA GLY A 32 12.80 8.41 -2.10
C GLY A 32 12.85 8.97 -3.51
N THR A 33 13.70 8.39 -4.35
CA THR A 33 13.94 8.83 -5.73
C THR A 33 13.69 7.73 -6.74
N TYR A 34 13.55 8.13 -8.01
CA TYR A 34 13.34 7.21 -9.12
C TYR A 34 14.46 6.16 -9.21
N ASP A 35 15.72 6.59 -9.13
CA ASP A 35 16.88 5.70 -9.30
C ASP A 35 17.06 4.73 -8.11
N GLU A 36 16.54 5.06 -6.93
CA GLU A 36 16.53 4.16 -5.76
C GLU A 36 15.54 3.00 -5.93
N HIS A 37 14.35 3.29 -6.49
CA HIS A 37 13.21 2.38 -6.45
C HIS A 37 12.85 1.74 -7.79
N VAL A 38 13.14 2.38 -8.92
CA VAL A 38 12.76 1.87 -10.25
C VAL A 38 13.85 0.98 -10.80
N LYS A 39 13.64 -0.33 -10.67
CA LYS A 39 14.54 -1.38 -11.16
C LYS A 39 13.80 -2.32 -12.11
N ASP A 40 14.54 -3.17 -12.80
CA ASP A 40 13.98 -4.30 -13.53
C ASP A 40 13.94 -5.55 -12.64
N ILE A 41 13.00 -6.45 -12.92
CA ILE A 41 12.78 -7.66 -12.12
C ILE A 41 14.05 -8.52 -12.03
N THR A 42 14.87 -8.53 -13.08
CA THR A 42 16.13 -9.28 -13.14
C THR A 42 17.27 -8.71 -12.28
N SER A 43 17.20 -7.43 -11.92
CA SER A 43 18.18 -6.76 -11.05
C SER A 43 17.65 -6.46 -9.64
N SER A 44 16.38 -6.74 -9.39
CA SER A 44 15.71 -6.45 -8.13
C SER A 44 16.09 -7.40 -6.97
N GLY A 45 16.67 -8.56 -7.28
CA GLY A 45 17.10 -9.54 -6.28
C GLY A 45 15.98 -10.46 -5.75
N LEU A 46 14.73 -10.30 -6.21
CA LEU A 46 13.61 -11.15 -5.84
C LEU A 46 13.00 -11.84 -7.08
N PRO A 47 12.60 -13.12 -6.98
CA PRO A 47 11.95 -13.84 -8.09
C PRO A 47 10.44 -13.53 -8.20
N ILE A 48 9.97 -12.44 -7.59
CA ILE A 48 8.56 -12.05 -7.53
C ILE A 48 8.37 -10.58 -7.92
N ALA A 49 7.19 -10.23 -8.43
CA ALA A 49 6.77 -8.84 -8.53
C ALA A 49 6.47 -8.29 -7.13
N THR A 50 6.81 -7.04 -6.86
CA THR A 50 6.40 -6.32 -5.65
C THR A 50 5.07 -5.61 -5.82
N VAL A 51 4.72 -5.24 -7.06
CA VAL A 51 3.40 -4.74 -7.44
C VAL A 51 2.97 -5.38 -8.77
N LEU A 52 1.70 -5.76 -8.88
CA LEU A 52 1.10 -6.32 -10.09
C LEU A 52 -0.19 -5.58 -10.44
N PHE A 53 -0.32 -5.18 -11.70
CA PHE A 53 -1.48 -4.51 -12.27
C PHE A 53 -2.38 -5.51 -13.00
N HIS A 54 -3.64 -5.61 -12.58
CA HIS A 54 -4.65 -6.40 -13.28
C HIS A 54 -5.50 -5.47 -14.17
N GLU A 55 -5.82 -5.89 -15.40
CA GLU A 55 -6.50 -5.05 -16.40
C GLU A 55 -7.85 -4.44 -15.96
N SER A 56 -8.45 -5.00 -14.91
CA SER A 56 -9.67 -4.47 -14.28
C SER A 56 -9.44 -3.26 -13.39
N GLY A 57 -8.20 -2.83 -13.17
CA GLY A 57 -7.85 -1.77 -12.22
C GLY A 57 -7.52 -2.27 -10.81
N LEU A 58 -7.47 -3.59 -10.57
CA LEU A 58 -6.96 -4.10 -9.29
C LEU A 58 -5.44 -4.10 -9.29
N VAL A 59 -4.84 -3.64 -8.20
CA VAL A 59 -3.39 -3.61 -8.00
C VAL A 59 -3.06 -4.43 -6.76
N TYR A 60 -2.20 -5.42 -6.94
CA TYR A 60 -1.75 -6.33 -5.88
C TYR A 60 -0.36 -5.92 -5.45
N LEU A 61 -0.16 -5.70 -4.16
CA LEU A 61 1.15 -5.42 -3.59
C LEU A 61 1.57 -6.63 -2.75
N SER A 62 2.74 -7.18 -3.08
CA SER A 62 3.30 -8.33 -2.37
C SER A 62 3.62 -7.97 -0.91
N GLY A 63 3.55 -9.00 -0.08
CA GLY A 63 3.83 -8.88 1.34
C GLY A 63 5.22 -8.33 1.66
N GLU A 64 5.34 -7.68 2.81
CA GLU A 64 6.63 -7.22 3.33
C GLU A 64 6.71 -7.48 4.83
N GLY A 65 7.64 -8.35 5.23
CA GLY A 65 7.92 -8.63 6.64
C GLY A 65 8.67 -7.49 7.31
N GLY A 66 8.33 -7.19 8.55
CA GLY A 66 9.04 -6.20 9.35
C GLY A 66 8.87 -6.37 10.86
N GLY A 67 9.65 -5.59 11.60
CA GLY A 67 9.81 -5.72 13.04
C GLY A 67 10.76 -6.85 13.44
N ASP A 68 11.23 -6.81 14.68
CA ASP A 68 12.39 -7.61 15.11
C ASP A 68 12.03 -8.87 15.90
N TYR A 69 10.77 -9.01 16.31
CA TYR A 69 10.38 -9.98 17.33
C TYR A 69 9.03 -10.62 17.05
N GLN A 70 8.91 -11.88 17.44
CA GLN A 70 7.64 -12.58 17.49
C GLN A 70 6.70 -11.90 18.49
N MET A 71 5.41 -11.96 18.18
CA MET A 71 4.35 -11.25 18.89
C MET A 71 3.73 -12.12 19.98
N ASN A 72 3.30 -11.46 21.05
CA ASN A 72 2.49 -12.00 22.13
C ASN A 72 1.55 -10.88 22.62
N ASP A 73 0.67 -11.19 23.56
CA ASP A 73 -0.36 -10.25 24.05
C ASP A 73 0.14 -9.21 25.05
N ASP A 74 1.45 -9.11 25.27
CA ASP A 74 2.01 -8.02 26.08
C ASP A 74 1.78 -6.67 25.37
N PRO A 75 1.26 -5.64 26.06
CA PRO A 75 0.95 -4.35 25.43
C PRO A 75 2.15 -3.67 24.76
N GLU A 76 3.35 -3.76 25.33
CA GLU A 76 4.56 -3.18 24.73
C GLU A 76 4.97 -3.96 23.50
N ARG A 77 4.83 -5.29 23.53
CA ARG A 77 5.02 -6.13 22.34
C ARG A 77 4.04 -5.76 21.24
N VAL A 78 2.74 -5.61 21.56
CA VAL A 78 1.72 -5.18 20.59
C VAL A 78 2.07 -3.82 20.00
N LYS A 79 2.52 -2.86 20.82
CA LYS A 79 2.95 -1.54 20.34
C LYS A 79 4.14 -1.63 19.39
N HIS A 80 5.13 -2.47 19.68
CA HIS A 80 6.24 -2.76 18.76
C HIS A 80 5.75 -3.27 17.41
N GLY A 81 4.81 -4.21 17.39
CA GLY A 81 4.22 -4.73 16.16
C GLY A 81 3.43 -3.66 15.38
N GLN A 82 2.69 -2.80 16.07
CA GLN A 82 2.00 -1.67 15.43
C GLN A 82 2.99 -0.72 14.75
N LEU A 83 4.10 -0.38 15.40
CA LEU A 83 5.14 0.47 14.82
C LEU A 83 5.81 -0.19 13.60
N ALA A 84 6.04 -1.50 13.65
CA ALA A 84 6.52 -2.26 12.49
C ALA A 84 5.51 -2.21 11.34
N ALA A 85 4.22 -2.42 11.64
CA ALA A 85 3.13 -2.38 10.69
C ALA A 85 2.97 -0.99 10.02
N GLN A 86 3.17 0.10 10.77
CA GLN A 86 3.20 1.47 10.24
C GLN A 86 4.34 1.68 9.24
N LYS A 87 5.56 1.26 9.59
CA LYS A 87 6.72 1.37 8.68
C LYS A 87 6.51 0.59 7.39
N ILE A 88 5.88 -0.58 7.48
CA ILE A 88 5.55 -1.37 6.29
C ILE A 88 4.50 -0.65 5.44
N ALA A 89 3.49 -0.02 6.02
CA ALA A 89 2.53 0.79 5.27
C ALA A 89 3.23 1.91 4.47
N ASP A 90 4.19 2.60 5.08
CA ASP A 90 5.00 3.63 4.44
C ASP A 90 5.83 3.04 3.27
N ASN A 91 6.48 1.89 3.49
CA ASN A 91 7.24 1.21 2.42
C ASN A 91 6.34 0.75 1.27
N MET A 92 5.15 0.21 1.58
CA MET A 92 4.15 -0.17 0.57
C MET A 92 3.69 1.03 -0.25
N LEU A 93 3.49 2.18 0.40
CA LEU A 93 3.12 3.43 -0.26
C LEU A 93 4.22 3.88 -1.22
N THR A 94 5.48 3.82 -0.80
CA THR A 94 6.64 4.12 -1.66
C THR A 94 6.73 3.17 -2.86
N ARG A 95 6.53 1.86 -2.66
CA ARG A 95 6.49 0.89 -3.76
C ARG A 95 5.37 1.21 -4.75
N LEU A 96 4.18 1.51 -4.25
CA LEU A 96 3.01 1.85 -5.06
C LEU A 96 3.22 3.14 -5.85
N HIS A 97 3.79 4.15 -5.20
CA HIS A 97 4.14 5.43 -5.80
C HIS A 97 4.96 5.24 -7.07
N TRP A 98 6.10 4.55 -6.93
CA TRP A 98 7.00 4.32 -8.05
C TRP A 98 6.41 3.35 -9.07
N ALA A 99 5.66 2.34 -8.63
CA ALA A 99 4.96 1.43 -9.53
C ALA A 99 3.95 2.16 -10.42
N LEU A 100 3.30 3.23 -9.95
CA LEU A 100 2.36 4.04 -10.74
C LEU A 100 3.08 5.08 -11.60
N LYS A 101 4.07 5.78 -11.04
CA LYS A 101 4.75 6.91 -11.72
C LYS A 101 5.76 6.50 -12.78
N CYS A 102 6.42 5.34 -12.67
CA CYS A 102 7.69 5.09 -13.37
C CYS A 102 7.63 5.06 -14.91
N GLY A 103 6.46 4.82 -15.51
CA GLY A 103 6.32 4.80 -16.97
C GLY A 103 5.84 6.12 -17.57
N GLY A 104 5.49 7.12 -16.75
CA GLY A 104 4.98 8.41 -17.23
C GLY A 104 3.59 8.31 -17.88
N GLU A 105 2.78 7.31 -17.50
CA GLU A 105 1.39 7.16 -17.98
C GLU A 105 0.45 8.25 -17.45
N GLY A 106 0.93 9.10 -16.55
CA GLY A 106 0.17 10.21 -15.96
C GLY A 106 -0.68 9.79 -14.76
N GLY A 107 -0.52 8.55 -14.28
CA GLY A 107 -1.13 8.07 -13.04
C GLY A 107 -0.23 8.23 -11.82
N ASP A 108 -0.83 8.33 -10.65
CA ASP A 108 -0.14 8.42 -9.37
C ASP A 108 -0.98 8.01 -8.15
N LEU A 109 -0.50 8.26 -6.93
CA LEU A 109 -1.21 7.84 -5.72
C LEU A 109 -2.60 8.48 -5.57
N ASN A 110 -2.85 9.64 -6.18
CA ASN A 110 -4.19 10.21 -6.20
C ASN A 110 -5.18 9.38 -7.02
N ASP A 111 -4.70 8.47 -7.88
CA ASP A 111 -5.53 7.55 -8.65
C ASP A 111 -5.95 6.30 -7.88
N ILE A 112 -5.55 6.14 -6.61
CA ILE A 112 -6.10 5.07 -5.78
C ILE A 112 -7.58 5.34 -5.56
N ILE A 113 -8.46 4.55 -6.15
CA ILE A 113 -9.90 4.72 -6.00
C ILE A 113 -10.35 4.36 -4.59
N TYR A 114 -10.09 3.12 -4.16
CA TYR A 114 -10.31 2.65 -2.80
C TYR A 114 -9.42 1.43 -2.49
N THR A 115 -9.33 1.09 -1.22
CA THR A 115 -8.55 -0.05 -0.73
C THR A 115 -9.46 -1.26 -0.58
N VAL A 116 -9.14 -2.37 -1.22
CA VAL A 116 -10.02 -3.55 -1.31
C VAL A 116 -9.87 -4.42 -0.06
N LYS A 117 -8.64 -4.86 0.18
CA LYS A 117 -8.32 -5.89 1.18
C LYS A 117 -6.90 -5.67 1.68
N ALA A 118 -6.71 -5.79 2.99
CA ALA A 118 -5.39 -6.03 3.58
C ALA A 118 -5.37 -7.42 4.24
N LEU A 119 -4.25 -8.13 4.15
CA LEU A 119 -4.01 -9.36 4.89
C LEU A 119 -2.78 -9.15 5.76
N GLY A 120 -2.94 -9.28 7.08
CA GLY A 120 -1.87 -9.15 8.05
C GLY A 120 -1.52 -10.52 8.60
N MET A 121 -0.32 -11.00 8.28
CA MET A 121 0.24 -12.21 8.86
C MET A 121 1.10 -11.79 10.05
N VAL A 122 0.57 -11.96 11.26
CA VAL A 122 1.22 -11.57 12.51
C VAL A 122 1.98 -12.76 13.06
N VAL A 123 3.29 -12.63 13.20
CA VAL A 123 4.14 -13.74 13.63
C VAL A 123 3.98 -13.94 15.12
N SER A 124 3.47 -15.09 15.54
CA SER A 124 3.41 -15.50 16.95
C SER A 124 3.64 -16.99 17.07
N THR A 125 4.43 -17.40 18.07
CA THR A 125 4.65 -18.81 18.40
C THR A 125 3.52 -19.40 19.22
N ASP A 126 2.63 -18.56 19.74
CA ASP A 126 1.51 -18.96 20.55
C ASP A 126 0.26 -19.09 19.67
N VAL A 127 -0.41 -20.24 19.76
CA VAL A 127 -1.66 -20.50 19.04
C VAL A 127 -2.86 -19.80 19.68
N ASP A 128 -2.74 -19.42 20.95
CA ASP A 128 -3.77 -18.69 21.71
C ASP A 128 -3.60 -17.17 21.62
N PHE A 129 -2.61 -16.68 20.85
CA PHE A 129 -2.38 -15.26 20.61
C PHE A 129 -3.60 -14.58 19.95
N ASP A 130 -4.16 -13.56 20.62
CA ASP A 130 -5.40 -12.89 20.21
C ASP A 130 -5.19 -11.44 19.74
N SER A 131 -4.03 -10.84 20.02
CA SER A 131 -3.75 -9.43 19.66
C SER A 131 -3.42 -9.21 18.18
N GLY A 132 -3.56 -10.20 17.30
CA GLY A 132 -3.29 -10.07 15.86
C GLY A 132 -4.00 -8.87 15.20
N PRO A 133 -5.31 -8.67 15.42
CA PRO A 133 -6.02 -7.48 14.96
C PRO A 133 -5.46 -6.16 15.53
N ALA A 134 -5.08 -6.14 16.81
CA ALA A 134 -4.55 -4.95 17.47
C ALA A 134 -3.19 -4.54 16.89
N VAL A 135 -2.35 -5.53 16.55
CA VAL A 135 -1.06 -5.32 15.88
C VAL A 135 -1.27 -4.76 14.47
N MET A 136 -2.16 -5.38 13.70
CA MET A 136 -2.47 -4.96 12.32
C MET A 136 -3.14 -3.56 12.24
N ASN A 137 -3.71 -3.04 13.33
CA ASN A 137 -4.23 -1.68 13.38
C ASN A 137 -3.14 -0.62 13.12
N GLY A 138 -1.87 -0.91 13.42
CA GLY A 138 -0.76 -0.02 13.06
C GLY A 138 -0.69 0.22 11.55
N PHE A 139 -0.80 -0.83 10.74
CA PHE A 139 -0.85 -0.71 9.28
C PHE A 139 -2.15 -0.03 8.83
N SER A 140 -3.30 -0.51 9.33
CA SER A 140 -4.60 -0.04 8.85
C SER A 140 -4.80 1.46 9.09
N LEU A 141 -4.47 1.95 10.29
CA LEU A 141 -4.63 3.37 10.61
C LEU A 141 -3.64 4.23 9.83
N ARG A 142 -2.39 3.79 9.67
CA ARG A 142 -1.39 4.52 8.88
C ARG A 142 -1.78 4.66 7.42
N TRP A 143 -2.28 3.57 6.81
CA TRP A 143 -2.78 3.59 5.44
C TRP A 143 -3.99 4.51 5.28
N GLN A 144 -4.92 4.45 6.25
CA GLN A 144 -6.11 5.31 6.28
C GLN A 144 -5.76 6.79 6.49
N SER A 145 -4.69 7.12 7.22
CA SER A 145 -4.23 8.51 7.32
C SER A 145 -3.93 9.10 5.95
N ILE A 146 -3.44 8.31 4.98
CA ILE A 146 -3.11 8.79 3.62
C ILE A 146 -4.32 8.88 2.72
N PHE A 147 -5.12 7.81 2.66
CA PHE A 147 -6.22 7.69 1.67
C PHE A 147 -7.62 7.99 2.25
N GLY A 148 -7.69 8.45 3.49
CA GLY A 148 -8.95 8.74 4.18
C GLY A 148 -9.47 7.53 4.95
N GLY A 149 -10.00 7.78 6.15
CA GLY A 149 -10.58 6.76 7.00
C GLY A 149 -10.54 7.17 8.48
N LEU A 150 -10.11 6.25 9.34
CA LEU A 150 -10.09 6.44 10.80
C LEU A 150 -8.68 6.74 11.33
N GLY A 151 -7.78 7.19 10.46
CA GLY A 151 -6.39 7.50 10.80
C GLY A 151 -6.22 8.90 11.41
N ASP A 152 -5.06 9.50 11.19
CA ASP A 152 -4.59 10.72 11.86
C ASP A 152 -5.47 11.97 11.59
N TYR A 153 -6.25 11.96 10.51
CA TYR A 153 -7.10 13.08 10.07
C TYR A 153 -8.58 12.91 10.40
N PHE A 154 -8.95 11.84 11.10
CA PHE A 154 -10.32 11.61 11.55
C PHE A 154 -10.63 12.45 12.79
N ASP A 155 -11.67 13.29 12.74
CA ASP A 155 -12.00 14.23 13.83
C ASP A 155 -12.91 13.65 14.93
N GLY A 156 -13.22 12.35 14.83
CA GLY A 156 -14.19 11.67 15.71
C GLY A 156 -15.58 11.54 15.09
N SER A 157 -15.86 12.23 13.99
CA SER A 157 -17.10 12.15 13.22
C SER A 157 -16.87 11.78 11.76
N GLU A 158 -15.97 12.50 11.08
CA GLU A 158 -15.61 12.30 9.69
C GLU A 158 -14.11 12.51 9.46
N ASP A 159 -13.60 11.88 8.42
CA ASP A 159 -12.43 12.39 7.71
C ASP A 159 -13.01 13.05 6.47
N LYS A 160 -12.83 14.37 6.32
CA LYS A 160 -13.32 15.12 5.15
C LYS A 160 -12.80 14.53 3.84
N GLY A 161 -11.65 13.87 3.91
CA GLY A 161 -11.07 13.10 2.84
C GLY A 161 -11.76 11.77 2.53
N GLY A 162 -12.91 11.47 3.12
CA GLY A 162 -13.67 10.25 2.86
C GLY A 162 -13.00 8.97 3.37
N TYR A 163 -13.37 7.83 2.77
CA TYR A 163 -13.07 6.50 3.31
C TYR A 163 -12.32 5.60 2.33
N SER A 164 -11.54 6.17 1.40
CA SER A 164 -10.88 5.36 0.36
C SER A 164 -9.76 4.47 0.90
N GLY A 165 -9.19 4.81 2.05
CA GLY A 165 -8.21 3.98 2.75
C GLY A 165 -8.83 2.85 3.57
N VAL A 166 -10.14 2.88 3.85
CA VAL A 166 -10.85 1.82 4.58
C VAL A 166 -10.86 0.56 3.73
N HIS A 167 -10.63 -0.60 4.36
CA HIS A 167 -10.48 -1.87 3.68
C HIS A 167 -11.04 -3.03 4.48
N THR A 168 -11.47 -4.07 3.78
CA THR A 168 -11.70 -5.37 4.41
C THR A 168 -10.36 -5.95 4.86
N ARG A 169 -10.37 -6.83 5.88
CA ARG A 169 -9.12 -7.30 6.48
C ARG A 169 -9.16 -8.75 6.93
N SER A 170 -8.02 -9.42 6.89
CA SER A 170 -7.71 -10.59 7.71
C SER A 170 -6.49 -10.26 8.55
N ALA A 171 -6.47 -10.62 9.83
CA ALA A 171 -5.32 -10.46 10.71
C ALA A 171 -5.13 -11.79 11.45
N ILE A 172 -4.12 -12.56 11.08
CA ILE A 172 -3.98 -13.97 11.46
C ILE A 172 -2.65 -14.14 12.19
N GLY A 173 -2.70 -14.78 13.36
CA GLY A 173 -1.55 -15.18 14.17
C GLY A 173 -1.14 -16.64 13.96
N GLY A 174 -0.28 -17.16 14.85
CA GLY A 174 -0.08 -18.61 15.01
C GLY A 174 0.89 -19.26 14.02
N PHE A 175 1.88 -18.52 13.50
CA PHE A 175 2.99 -19.09 12.72
C PHE A 175 4.34 -18.52 13.13
N THR A 176 5.39 -19.32 12.98
CA THR A 176 6.76 -19.00 13.37
C THR A 176 7.51 -18.20 12.31
N GLY A 177 8.20 -17.14 12.73
CA GLY A 177 9.07 -16.29 11.90
C GLY A 177 10.09 -15.53 12.74
N ARG A 178 11.02 -14.82 12.10
CA ARG A 178 12.04 -13.97 12.76
C ARG A 178 11.76 -12.47 12.61
N PHE A 179 10.49 -12.13 12.42
CA PHE A 179 9.98 -10.76 12.29
C PHE A 179 8.65 -10.67 13.03
N SER A 180 8.00 -9.50 13.03
CA SER A 180 6.77 -9.26 13.80
C SER A 180 5.49 -9.42 12.97
N ILE A 181 5.48 -8.88 11.76
CA ILE A 181 4.29 -8.88 10.91
C ILE A 181 4.68 -8.79 9.43
N GLU A 182 3.88 -9.41 8.57
CA GLU A 182 3.93 -9.29 7.12
C GLU A 182 2.52 -8.95 6.59
N PRO A 183 2.22 -7.66 6.39
CA PRO A 183 1.06 -7.20 5.64
C PRO A 183 1.23 -7.48 4.15
N GLU A 184 0.12 -7.67 3.44
CA GLU A 184 -0.06 -7.51 1.98
C GLU A 184 -1.37 -6.76 1.70
N ILE A 185 -1.51 -6.13 0.53
CA ILE A 185 -2.67 -5.28 0.24
C ILE A 185 -3.09 -5.29 -1.23
N ILE A 186 -4.40 -5.13 -1.45
CA ILE A 186 -5.03 -4.97 -2.75
C ILE A 186 -5.72 -3.60 -2.77
N VAL A 187 -5.44 -2.81 -3.80
CA VAL A 187 -6.08 -1.51 -4.05
C VAL A 187 -6.74 -1.49 -5.42
N ALA A 188 -7.65 -0.55 -5.62
CA ALA A 188 -8.26 -0.27 -6.90
C ALA A 188 -7.72 1.06 -7.48
N ILE A 189 -7.46 1.08 -8.78
CA ILE A 189 -7.21 2.25 -9.62
C ILE A 189 -8.20 2.26 -10.78
N PRO A 190 -8.35 3.37 -11.53
CA PRO A 190 -9.16 3.37 -12.74
C PRO A 190 -8.67 2.29 -13.72
N PRO A 191 -9.58 1.46 -14.27
CA PRO A 191 -9.21 0.42 -15.23
C PRO A 191 -8.42 0.97 -16.43
N GLU A 192 -8.74 2.19 -16.86
CA GLU A 192 -8.07 2.90 -17.95
C GLU A 192 -6.60 3.14 -17.64
N LEU A 193 -6.27 3.56 -16.41
CA LEU A 193 -4.88 3.73 -15.98
C LEU A 193 -4.14 2.39 -15.97
N SER A 194 -4.77 1.33 -15.44
CA SER A 194 -4.15 0.00 -15.44
C SER A 194 -3.88 -0.50 -16.86
N LYS A 195 -4.81 -0.28 -17.79
CA LYS A 195 -4.64 -0.65 -19.20
C LYS A 195 -3.54 0.16 -19.87
N GLU A 196 -3.46 1.47 -19.62
CA GLU A 196 -2.36 2.30 -20.13
C GLU A 196 -0.99 1.80 -19.62
N ILE A 197 -0.87 1.49 -18.33
CA ILE A 197 0.36 0.91 -17.74
C ILE A 197 0.72 -0.41 -18.45
N ILE A 198 -0.24 -1.33 -18.56
CA ILE A 198 -0.02 -2.66 -19.16
C ILE A 198 0.43 -2.55 -20.62
N MET A 199 -0.22 -1.70 -21.41
CA MET A 199 0.15 -1.52 -22.82
C MET A 199 1.54 -0.89 -23.00
N ASN A 200 1.94 0.00 -22.09
CA ASN A 200 3.20 0.74 -22.20
C ASN A 200 4.40 -0.05 -21.67
N ARG A 201 4.25 -0.72 -20.53
CA ARG A 201 5.38 -1.37 -19.82
C ARG A 201 5.07 -2.73 -19.17
N GLY A 202 3.92 -3.33 -19.49
CA GLY A 202 3.49 -4.59 -18.90
C GLY A 202 2.87 -4.41 -17.51
N TRP A 203 2.56 -5.53 -16.86
CA TRP A 203 1.75 -5.56 -15.63
C TRP A 203 2.54 -5.72 -14.33
N ILE A 204 3.88 -5.74 -14.38
CA ILE A 204 4.70 -5.99 -13.19
C ILE A 204 5.55 -4.79 -12.81
N PHE A 205 5.78 -4.66 -11.50
CA PHE A 205 6.84 -3.85 -10.92
C PHE A 205 7.56 -4.71 -9.86
N PRO A 206 8.91 -4.77 -9.81
CA PRO A 206 9.87 -4.11 -10.69
C PRO A 206 9.67 -4.50 -12.16
N ILE A 207 10.05 -3.61 -13.06
CA ILE A 207 9.59 -3.67 -14.47
C ILE A 207 10.19 -4.86 -15.22
N ASP A 208 9.48 -5.32 -16.25
CA ASP A 208 10.05 -6.28 -17.19
C ASP A 208 11.17 -5.59 -18.01
N PRO A 209 12.38 -6.17 -18.07
CA PRO A 209 13.53 -5.56 -18.71
C PRO A 209 13.29 -5.22 -20.20
N ARG A 210 12.36 -5.89 -20.89
CA ARG A 210 12.00 -5.60 -22.29
C ARG A 210 11.37 -4.21 -22.47
N PHE A 211 10.85 -3.62 -21.40
CA PHE A 211 10.21 -2.30 -21.43
C PHE A 211 11.07 -1.19 -20.83
N LYS A 212 12.28 -1.50 -20.36
CA LYS A 212 13.18 -0.53 -19.69
C LYS A 212 13.48 0.72 -20.53
N SER A 213 13.66 0.55 -21.84
CA SER A 213 13.90 1.66 -22.77
C SER A 213 12.68 2.55 -23.04
N LYS A 214 11.47 2.12 -22.63
CA LYS A 214 10.23 2.87 -22.80
C LYS A 214 9.88 3.75 -21.60
N LEU A 215 10.58 3.57 -20.47
CA LEU A 215 10.35 4.39 -19.29
C LEU A 215 10.75 5.84 -19.56
N LYS A 216 9.88 6.76 -19.18
CA LYS A 216 10.13 8.20 -19.26
C LYS A 216 10.55 8.65 -17.86
N LYS A 217 11.80 9.11 -17.74
CA LYS A 217 12.27 9.82 -16.54
C LYS A 217 11.57 11.16 -16.42
#